data_AF-A0A164K9V0-F1
#
_entry.id   AF-A0A164K9V0-F1
#
_cell.length_a   1.000
_cell.length_b   1.000
_cell.length_c   1.000
_cell.angle_alpha   90.00
_cell.angle_beta   90.00
_cell.angle_gamma   90.00
#
_symmetry.space_group_name_H-M   'P 1'
#
loop_
_entity.id
_entity.type
_entity.pdbx_description
1 polymer ?
#
loop_
_entity_poly.entity_id
_entity_poly.type
_entity_poly.pdbx_seq_one_letter_code
_entity_poly.pdbx_strand_id
1 'polypeptide(L)'
;MTPFRIEIPRQQLDDLRDRLARVRWPAPLPGDDWDTGVPTAWLRGLVDYWRDGYDRRAAERELNSPVTDSGWTTERIARAWDELMRRLGYDRYGVQGGDIGAAVSPQVGRVAPDRVLGMHVNGGPGPLAPVPIPEPELAELTDAERDQVRRIDAFMREEFGYIAIQSTRPRTLAYGLADSPVGQLAWITDKFREWTHPRNALPDTIIDRDRLLTNVLLYWLTGTAGSAAYVGYAQGGAWGPLPNSGVPTGAIVFAHDVGIRRYAETANTITHWVDVDRGGHFAALAEPELLVCDIREFFRTLR
;
A
#
# COMPACT_ATOMS: atom_id res chain seq x y z
N MET A 1 -4.00 -25.44 10.29
CA MET A 1 -3.59 -24.11 10.80
C MET A 1 -2.68 -24.34 11.99
N THR A 2 -1.55 -23.64 12.06
CA THR A 2 -0.54 -23.84 13.11
C THR A 2 -0.20 -22.49 13.74
N PRO A 3 0.07 -22.43 15.05
CA PRO A 3 0.63 -21.24 15.67
C PRO A 3 1.92 -20.83 14.95
N PHE A 4 2.09 -19.53 14.76
CA PHE A 4 3.28 -18.96 14.15
C PHE A 4 3.89 -17.94 15.12
N ARG A 5 5.21 -18.00 15.30
CA ARG A 5 5.98 -17.07 16.13
C ARG A 5 7.16 -16.58 15.32
N ILE A 6 7.39 -15.27 15.36
CA ILE A 6 8.57 -14.67 14.76
C ILE A 6 9.75 -14.88 15.70
N GLU A 7 10.83 -15.41 15.15
CA GLU A 7 12.11 -15.55 15.80
C GLU A 7 13.18 -15.04 14.83
N ILE A 8 13.63 -13.81 15.03
CA ILE A 8 14.68 -13.20 14.21
C ILE A 8 16.03 -13.61 14.80
N PRO A 9 16.87 -14.39 14.07
CA PRO A 9 18.20 -14.74 14.54
C PRO A 9 19.02 -13.49 14.84
N ARG A 10 19.69 -13.47 15.99
CA ARG A 10 20.58 -12.38 16.40
C ARG A 10 21.58 -11.99 15.31
N GLN A 11 22.06 -12.98 14.54
CA GLN A 11 22.97 -12.76 13.42
C GLN A 11 22.39 -11.83 12.34
N GLN A 12 21.10 -11.91 12.02
CA GLN A 12 20.48 -11.00 11.04
C GLN A 12 20.41 -9.56 11.57
N LEU A 13 20.19 -9.39 12.87
CA LEU A 13 20.20 -8.07 13.52
C LEU A 13 21.61 -7.48 13.59
N ASP A 14 22.62 -8.31 13.86
CA ASP A 14 24.01 -7.87 13.86
C ASP A 14 24.48 -7.52 12.44
N ASP A 15 24.09 -8.28 11.40
CA ASP A 15 24.34 -7.92 9.99
C ASP A 15 23.69 -6.58 9.60
N LEU A 16 22.43 -6.36 10.00
CA LEU A 16 21.76 -5.07 9.79
C LEU A 16 22.56 -3.92 10.39
N ARG A 17 23.00 -4.05 11.65
CA ARG A 17 23.81 -3.01 12.33
C ARG A 17 25.12 -2.75 11.61
N ASP A 18 25.84 -3.80 11.24
CA ASP A 18 27.12 -3.70 10.55
C ASP A 18 26.98 -3.04 9.17
N ARG A 19 25.86 -3.24 8.48
CA ARG A 19 25.54 -2.57 7.20
C ARG A 19 25.17 -1.11 7.41
N LEU A 20 24.36 -0.78 8.42
CA LEU A 20 24.02 0.59 8.79
C LEU A 20 25.25 1.40 9.25
N ALA A 21 26.24 0.75 9.86
CA ALA A 21 27.50 1.40 10.26
C ALA A 21 28.46 1.68 9.09
N ARG A 22 28.33 0.95 7.97
CA ARG A 22 29.27 1.00 6.83
C ARG A 22 28.66 1.56 5.55
N VAL A 23 27.62 2.36 5.69
CA VAL A 23 26.86 2.91 4.55
C VAL A 23 27.78 3.75 3.67
N ARG A 24 27.85 3.38 2.39
CA ARG A 24 28.42 4.23 1.35
C ARG A 24 27.35 5.18 0.84
N TRP A 25 27.37 6.40 1.34
CA TRP A 25 26.40 7.44 0.96
C TRP A 25 26.67 7.99 -0.45
N PRO A 26 25.62 8.26 -1.25
CA PRO A 26 25.78 9.03 -2.48
C PRO A 26 26.19 10.47 -2.17
N ALA A 27 26.73 11.16 -3.16
CA ALA A 27 26.87 12.61 -3.09
C ALA A 27 25.46 13.25 -3.09
N PRO A 28 25.18 14.27 -2.27
CA PRO A 28 23.92 14.99 -2.34
C PRO A 28 23.70 15.56 -3.75
N LEU A 29 22.46 15.47 -4.23
CA LEU A 29 22.03 16.18 -5.44
C LEU A 29 21.86 17.68 -5.12
N PRO A 30 21.85 18.57 -6.12
CA PRO A 30 21.58 19.99 -5.89
C PRO A 30 20.27 20.18 -5.11
N GLY A 31 20.30 21.01 -4.05
CA GLY A 31 19.17 21.21 -3.13
C GLY A 31 19.21 20.30 -1.89
N ASP A 32 19.54 19.01 -2.06
CA ASP A 32 19.36 17.96 -1.04
C ASP A 32 17.96 18.05 -0.37
N ASP A 33 16.94 18.20 -1.21
CA ASP A 33 15.52 18.29 -0.85
C ASP A 33 14.74 17.11 -1.46
N TRP A 34 13.41 17.17 -1.38
CA TRP A 34 12.52 16.07 -1.76
C TRP A 34 12.18 16.04 -3.26
N ASP A 35 12.61 17.04 -4.04
CA ASP A 35 12.20 17.17 -5.45
C ASP A 35 12.73 16.02 -6.33
N THR A 36 13.79 15.35 -5.87
CA THR A 36 14.40 14.21 -6.56
C THR A 36 14.44 12.93 -5.71
N GLY A 37 13.57 12.84 -4.70
CA GLY A 37 13.47 11.72 -3.76
C GLY A 37 14.05 12.05 -2.38
N VAL A 38 14.32 11.03 -1.56
CA VAL A 38 14.73 11.21 -0.16
C VAL A 38 16.04 12.02 -0.01
N PRO A 39 16.04 13.13 0.74
CA PRO A 39 17.25 13.90 1.06
C PRO A 39 18.32 13.07 1.79
N THR A 40 19.58 13.28 1.42
CA THR A 40 20.72 12.60 2.07
C THR A 40 20.84 13.00 3.53
N ALA A 41 20.71 14.30 3.85
CA ALA A 41 20.79 14.79 5.22
C ALA A 41 19.68 14.21 6.12
N TRP A 42 18.45 14.16 5.62
CA TRP A 42 17.31 13.61 6.36
C TRP A 42 17.48 12.10 6.60
N LEU A 43 17.85 11.36 5.55
CA LEU A 43 18.03 9.91 5.63
C LEU A 43 19.14 9.49 6.61
N ARG A 44 20.23 10.26 6.69
CA ARG A 44 21.28 10.05 7.70
C ARG A 44 20.74 10.11 9.12
N GLY A 45 19.93 11.12 9.44
CA GLY A 45 19.33 11.26 10.77
C GLY A 45 18.44 10.07 11.13
N LEU A 46 17.65 9.58 10.17
CA LEU A 46 16.82 8.39 10.40
C LEU A 46 17.65 7.10 10.53
N VAL A 47 18.76 6.98 9.79
CA VAL A 47 19.70 5.85 9.91
C VAL A 47 20.44 5.86 11.25
N ASP A 48 20.85 7.02 11.75
CA ASP A 48 21.45 7.14 13.09
C ASP A 48 20.45 6.71 14.18
N TYR A 49 19.18 7.13 14.07
CA TYR A 49 18.12 6.64 14.96
C TYR A 49 17.89 5.13 14.83
N TRP A 50 17.90 4.59 13.60
CA TRP A 50 17.69 3.15 13.39
C TRP A 50 18.83 2.32 13.99
N ARG A 51 20.08 2.80 13.91
CA ARG A 51 21.24 2.13 14.48
C ARG A 51 21.22 2.16 16.01
N ASP A 52 20.94 3.32 16.59
CA ASP A 52 21.26 3.60 18.00
C ASP A 52 20.03 3.75 18.92
N GLY A 53 18.86 4.10 18.37
CA GLY A 53 17.66 4.47 19.15
C GLY A 53 16.43 3.56 19.00
N TYR A 54 16.33 2.79 17.91
CA TYR A 54 15.15 2.00 17.58
C TYR A 54 14.91 0.79 18.52
N ASP A 55 13.71 0.69 19.13
CA ASP A 55 13.32 -0.43 19.99
C ASP A 55 12.83 -1.65 19.19
N ARG A 56 13.80 -2.51 18.86
CA ARG A 56 13.59 -3.78 18.15
C ARG A 56 12.62 -4.75 18.83
N ARG A 57 12.45 -4.74 20.16
CA ARG A 57 11.57 -5.72 20.84
C ARG A 57 10.08 -5.43 20.57
N ALA A 58 9.75 -4.21 20.16
CA ALA A 58 8.41 -3.86 19.73
C ALA A 58 8.04 -4.47 18.35
N ALA A 59 9.03 -4.67 17.49
CA ALA A 59 8.87 -5.09 16.09
C ALA A 59 9.03 -6.60 15.81
N GLU A 60 9.48 -7.37 16.80
CA GLU A 60 9.69 -8.83 16.72
C GLU A 60 8.38 -9.66 16.57
N ARG A 61 7.31 -9.12 15.96
CA ARG A 61 5.97 -9.74 15.93
C ARG A 61 5.29 -9.90 14.58
N GLU A 62 5.97 -9.72 13.45
CA GLU A 62 5.40 -10.06 12.13
C GLU A 62 6.47 -10.62 11.20
N LEU A 63 6.11 -11.60 10.34
CA LEU A 63 6.71 -11.93 9.02
C LEU A 63 6.53 -13.40 8.59
N ASN A 64 6.54 -13.66 7.27
CA ASN A 64 6.27 -14.97 6.66
C ASN A 64 7.21 -15.30 5.47
N SER A 65 7.06 -16.52 4.94
CA SER A 65 7.92 -17.22 3.96
C SER A 65 7.95 -16.65 2.53
N PRO A 66 9.01 -16.95 1.73
CA PRO A 66 9.16 -16.45 0.37
C PRO A 66 8.13 -17.00 -0.63
N VAL A 67 7.82 -16.21 -1.66
CA VAL A 67 7.00 -16.62 -2.81
C VAL A 67 7.83 -17.58 -3.69
N THR A 68 7.42 -18.83 -3.80
CA THR A 68 8.14 -19.86 -4.59
C THR A 68 7.56 -20.09 -5.99
N ASP A 69 6.31 -19.67 -6.23
CA ASP A 69 5.58 -19.93 -7.47
C ASP A 69 5.16 -18.63 -8.17
N SER A 70 5.08 -18.65 -9.50
CA SER A 70 4.50 -17.56 -10.30
C SER A 70 2.96 -17.60 -10.31
N GLY A 71 2.32 -16.56 -10.86
CA GLY A 71 0.87 -16.53 -11.10
C GLY A 71 0.00 -16.21 -9.89
N TRP A 72 0.55 -15.50 -8.90
CA TRP A 72 -0.18 -14.79 -7.83
C TRP A 72 -0.90 -13.52 -8.32
N THR A 73 -1.84 -13.71 -9.26
CA THR A 73 -2.75 -12.64 -9.69
C THR A 73 -3.68 -12.23 -8.55
N THR A 74 -4.33 -11.07 -8.66
CA THR A 74 -5.34 -10.62 -7.67
C THR A 74 -6.47 -11.64 -7.49
N GLU A 75 -6.86 -12.35 -8.55
CA GLU A 75 -7.82 -13.47 -8.46
C GLU A 75 -7.28 -14.65 -7.65
N ARG A 76 -6.02 -15.05 -7.87
CA ARG A 76 -5.41 -16.14 -7.08
C ARG A 76 -5.26 -15.75 -5.60
N ILE A 77 -4.87 -14.51 -5.33
CA ILE A 77 -4.81 -13.98 -3.96
C ILE A 77 -6.21 -14.03 -3.33
N ALA A 78 -7.25 -13.61 -4.06
CA ALA A 78 -8.63 -13.66 -3.58
C ALA A 78 -9.11 -15.09 -3.27
N ARG A 79 -8.79 -16.07 -4.12
CA ARG A 79 -9.06 -17.50 -3.84
C ARG A 79 -8.32 -18.01 -2.60
N ALA A 80 -7.08 -17.57 -2.40
CA ALA A 80 -6.32 -17.91 -1.21
C ALA A 80 -6.94 -17.30 0.06
N TRP A 81 -7.47 -16.08 -0.01
CA TRP A 81 -8.19 -15.44 1.11
C TRP A 81 -9.50 -16.19 1.42
N ASP A 82 -10.30 -16.54 0.41
CA ASP A 82 -11.55 -17.31 0.59
C ASP A 82 -11.31 -18.69 1.23
N GLU A 83 -10.25 -19.39 0.78
CA GLU A 83 -9.82 -20.67 1.36
C GLU A 83 -9.31 -20.50 2.80
N LEU A 84 -8.59 -19.41 3.10
CA LEU A 84 -8.18 -19.09 4.47
C LEU A 84 -9.41 -18.92 5.38
N MET A 85 -10.40 -18.14 4.95
CA MET A 85 -11.64 -17.93 5.71
C MET A 85 -12.42 -19.23 5.90
N ARG A 86 -12.45 -20.11 4.89
CA ARG A 86 -13.04 -21.45 5.01
C ARG A 86 -12.31 -22.31 6.04
N ARG A 87 -10.97 -22.32 6.04
CA ARG A 87 -10.16 -23.08 7.02
C ARG A 87 -10.30 -22.53 8.45
N LEU A 88 -10.57 -21.24 8.58
CA LEU A 88 -10.89 -20.58 9.85
C LEU A 88 -12.32 -20.86 10.34
N GLY A 89 -13.18 -21.46 9.51
CA GLY A 89 -14.58 -21.76 9.85
C GLY A 89 -15.55 -20.59 9.68
N TYR A 90 -15.20 -19.57 8.90
CA TYR A 90 -16.09 -18.45 8.60
C TYR A 90 -16.90 -18.74 7.33
N ASP A 91 -18.18 -19.07 7.47
CA ASP A 91 -19.10 -19.28 6.34
C ASP A 91 -19.53 -17.96 5.69
N ARG A 92 -19.54 -16.86 6.46
CA ARG A 92 -19.86 -15.51 6.02
C ARG A 92 -18.85 -14.51 6.61
N TYR A 93 -18.33 -13.61 5.80
CA TYR A 93 -17.30 -12.65 6.24
C TYR A 93 -17.33 -11.35 5.44
N GLY A 94 -16.75 -10.28 6.01
CA GLY A 94 -16.47 -9.04 5.31
C GLY A 94 -15.01 -8.98 4.87
N VAL A 95 -14.71 -8.18 3.85
CA VAL A 95 -13.33 -7.94 3.38
C VAL A 95 -13.02 -6.45 3.47
N GLN A 96 -11.81 -6.10 3.91
CA GLN A 96 -11.34 -4.72 3.91
C GLN A 96 -9.97 -4.62 3.24
N GLY A 97 -9.71 -3.54 2.48
CA GLY A 97 -8.38 -3.28 1.97
C GLY A 97 -8.16 -1.88 1.37
N GLY A 98 -6.94 -1.37 1.50
CA GLY A 98 -6.40 -0.23 0.75
C GLY A 98 -5.30 -0.67 -0.22
N ASP A 99 -4.85 0.22 -1.10
CA ASP A 99 -3.77 -0.05 -2.08
C ASP A 99 -4.03 -1.32 -2.91
N ILE A 100 -3.07 -2.24 -3.07
CA ILE A 100 -3.26 -3.56 -3.71
C ILE A 100 -4.43 -4.32 -3.06
N GLY A 101 -4.66 -4.14 -1.76
CA GLY A 101 -5.81 -4.68 -1.04
C GLY A 101 -7.15 -4.15 -1.56
N ALA A 102 -7.22 -2.92 -2.07
CA ALA A 102 -8.41 -2.36 -2.72
C ALA A 102 -8.63 -2.93 -4.14
N ALA A 103 -7.59 -3.51 -4.76
CA ALA A 103 -7.73 -4.30 -5.99
C ALA A 103 -8.11 -5.77 -5.71
N VAL A 104 -7.59 -6.35 -4.62
CA VAL A 104 -7.87 -7.73 -4.21
C VAL A 104 -9.27 -7.88 -3.60
N SER A 105 -9.72 -6.93 -2.76
CA SER A 105 -11.00 -7.05 -2.05
C SER A 105 -12.20 -7.22 -2.97
N PRO A 106 -12.36 -6.43 -4.06
CA PRO A 106 -13.37 -6.67 -5.08
C PRO A 106 -13.27 -8.05 -5.76
N GLN A 107 -12.05 -8.58 -5.93
CA GLN A 107 -11.87 -9.93 -6.47
C GLN A 107 -12.36 -11.01 -5.51
N VAL A 108 -12.24 -10.83 -4.19
CA VAL A 108 -12.80 -11.77 -3.21
C VAL A 108 -14.32 -11.83 -3.33
N GLY A 109 -14.99 -10.68 -3.50
CA GLY A 109 -16.43 -10.64 -3.77
C GLY A 109 -16.83 -11.33 -5.08
N ARG A 110 -15.98 -11.30 -6.11
CA ARG A 110 -16.23 -12.02 -7.39
C ARG A 110 -16.01 -13.52 -7.25
N VAL A 111 -15.00 -13.93 -6.49
CA VAL A 111 -14.65 -15.35 -6.29
C VAL A 111 -15.64 -16.05 -5.36
N ALA A 112 -16.17 -15.35 -4.36
CA ALA A 112 -17.03 -15.92 -3.32
C ALA A 112 -18.24 -15.03 -2.97
N PRO A 113 -19.09 -14.64 -3.96
CA PRO A 113 -20.18 -13.68 -3.74
C PRO A 113 -21.19 -14.13 -2.68
N ASP A 114 -21.44 -15.43 -2.54
CA ASP A 114 -22.42 -15.97 -1.58
C ASP A 114 -21.93 -15.95 -0.12
N ARG A 115 -20.61 -15.82 0.07
CA ARG A 115 -19.93 -15.85 1.37
C ARG A 115 -19.51 -14.46 1.85
N VAL A 116 -19.23 -13.54 0.92
CA VAL A 116 -18.82 -12.17 1.27
C VAL A 116 -20.05 -11.31 1.57
N LEU A 117 -20.19 -10.86 2.82
CA LEU A 117 -21.28 -9.97 3.25
C LEU A 117 -21.15 -8.57 2.64
N GLY A 118 -19.92 -8.07 2.56
CA GLY A 118 -19.61 -6.75 2.03
C GLY A 118 -18.11 -6.54 1.90
N MET A 119 -17.73 -5.60 1.04
CA MET A 119 -16.34 -5.21 0.78
C MET A 119 -16.17 -3.75 1.16
N HIS A 120 -15.21 -3.45 2.02
CA HIS A 120 -14.87 -2.08 2.40
C HIS A 120 -13.49 -1.73 1.85
N VAL A 121 -13.33 -0.57 1.23
CA VAL A 121 -12.02 -0.14 0.75
C VAL A 121 -11.70 1.29 1.15
N ASN A 122 -10.42 1.61 1.26
CA ASN A 122 -9.94 2.98 1.31
C ASN A 122 -9.13 3.29 0.04
N GLY A 123 -9.31 4.49 -0.54
CA GLY A 123 -8.65 4.91 -1.79
C GLY A 123 -9.50 4.85 -3.06
N GLY A 124 -10.63 4.13 -3.02
CA GLY A 124 -11.56 3.96 -4.14
C GLY A 124 -11.52 2.54 -4.73
N PRO A 125 -12.67 1.84 -4.89
CA PRO A 125 -12.71 0.52 -5.48
C PRO A 125 -12.82 0.60 -7.02
N GLY A 126 -11.93 -0.08 -7.74
CA GLY A 126 -12.07 -0.23 -9.19
C GLY A 126 -11.28 0.80 -10.02
N PRO A 127 -11.72 1.11 -11.25
CA PRO A 127 -10.91 1.89 -12.17
C PRO A 127 -10.78 3.34 -11.70
N LEU A 128 -9.57 3.87 -11.84
CA LEU A 128 -9.33 5.31 -11.76
C LEU A 128 -9.92 6.01 -12.97
N ALA A 129 -10.11 7.32 -12.86
CA ALA A 129 -10.47 8.14 -14.00
C ALA A 129 -9.48 7.96 -15.15
N PRO A 130 -9.93 7.84 -16.41
CA PRO A 130 -9.03 7.76 -17.55
C PRO A 130 -8.26 9.08 -17.68
N VAL A 131 -6.95 9.04 -17.92
CA VAL A 131 -6.17 10.26 -18.19
C VAL A 131 -5.51 10.13 -19.56
N PRO A 132 -5.78 11.05 -20.52
CA PRO A 132 -6.62 12.24 -20.40
C PRO A 132 -8.12 11.95 -20.42
N ILE A 133 -8.91 12.76 -19.69
CA ILE A 133 -10.39 12.76 -19.77
C ILE A 133 -10.85 13.62 -20.95
N PRO A 134 -11.83 13.19 -21.76
CA PRO A 134 -12.46 14.03 -22.78
C PRO A 134 -13.06 15.33 -22.21
N GLU A 135 -12.90 16.46 -22.91
CA GLU A 135 -13.38 17.78 -22.43
C GLU A 135 -14.86 17.80 -21.98
N PRO A 136 -15.82 17.17 -22.70
CA PRO A 136 -17.21 17.16 -22.26
C PRO A 136 -17.39 16.49 -20.90
N GLU A 137 -16.67 15.39 -20.66
CA GLU A 137 -16.73 14.65 -19.40
C GLU A 137 -16.04 15.43 -18.26
N LEU A 138 -14.91 16.08 -18.56
CA LEU A 138 -14.21 16.94 -17.60
C LEU A 138 -15.07 18.13 -17.13
N ALA A 139 -15.92 18.67 -18.01
CA ALA A 139 -16.83 19.75 -17.69
C ALA A 139 -17.96 19.35 -16.72
N GLU A 140 -18.32 18.05 -16.68
CA GLU A 140 -19.32 17.51 -15.76
C GLU A 140 -18.79 17.22 -14.36
N LEU A 141 -17.46 17.11 -14.21
CA LEU A 141 -16.85 16.82 -12.92
C LEU A 141 -17.06 17.97 -11.92
N THR A 142 -17.13 17.64 -10.64
CA THR A 142 -17.04 18.62 -9.56
C THR A 142 -15.62 19.19 -9.46
N ASP A 143 -15.44 20.26 -8.69
CA ASP A 143 -14.09 20.81 -8.42
C ASP A 143 -13.19 19.79 -7.72
N ALA A 144 -13.75 18.99 -6.80
CA ALA A 144 -13.04 17.91 -6.12
C ALA A 144 -12.60 16.81 -7.08
N GLU A 145 -13.49 16.36 -7.96
CA GLU A 145 -13.16 15.35 -8.98
C GLU A 145 -12.14 15.87 -9.99
N ARG A 146 -12.22 17.14 -10.41
CA ARG A 146 -11.17 17.77 -11.24
C ARG A 146 -9.82 17.82 -10.54
N ASP A 147 -9.78 18.08 -9.23
CA ASP A 147 -8.56 18.02 -8.46
C ASP A 147 -7.99 16.59 -8.39
N GLN A 148 -8.83 15.58 -8.14
CA GLN A 148 -8.42 14.18 -8.15
C GLN A 148 -7.84 13.76 -9.51
N VAL A 149 -8.44 14.19 -10.62
CA VAL A 149 -7.93 13.93 -11.97
C VAL A 149 -6.57 14.59 -12.21
N ARG A 150 -6.40 15.85 -11.78
CA ARG A 150 -5.09 16.53 -11.84
C ARG A 150 -4.04 15.80 -11.01
N ARG A 151 -4.41 15.26 -9.85
CA ARG A 151 -3.50 14.47 -9.00
C ARG A 151 -3.15 13.12 -9.61
N ILE A 152 -4.06 12.47 -10.33
CA ILE A 152 -3.74 11.26 -11.12
C ILE A 152 -2.70 11.59 -12.20
N ASP A 153 -2.88 12.68 -12.97
CA ASP A 153 -1.91 13.11 -13.99
C ASP A 153 -0.53 13.42 -13.37
N ALA A 154 -0.50 14.15 -12.25
CA ALA A 154 0.73 14.47 -11.52
C ALA A 154 1.45 13.18 -11.06
N PHE A 155 0.73 12.24 -10.45
CA PHE A 155 1.28 10.95 -10.05
C PHE A 155 1.91 10.19 -11.23
N MET A 156 1.22 10.15 -12.38
CA MET A 156 1.71 9.47 -13.58
C MET A 156 3.01 10.09 -14.12
N ARG A 157 3.20 11.40 -13.93
CA ARG A 157 4.37 12.14 -14.41
C ARG A 157 5.53 12.16 -13.43
N GLU A 158 5.24 12.26 -12.14
CA GLU A 158 6.24 12.56 -11.11
C GLU A 158 6.60 11.32 -10.28
N GLU A 159 5.65 10.41 -10.04
CA GLU A 159 5.79 9.35 -9.05
C GLU A 159 5.81 7.93 -9.65
N PHE A 160 5.33 7.76 -10.89
CA PHE A 160 5.16 6.46 -11.55
C PHE A 160 6.44 5.63 -11.73
N GLY A 161 7.62 6.24 -11.54
CA GLY A 161 8.92 5.59 -11.72
C GLY A 161 9.08 4.28 -10.93
N TYR A 162 8.57 4.22 -9.70
CA TYR A 162 8.65 3.01 -8.88
C TYR A 162 7.81 1.85 -9.47
N ILE A 163 6.62 2.15 -9.99
CA ILE A 163 5.78 1.17 -10.69
C ILE A 163 6.52 0.68 -11.94
N ALA A 164 7.02 1.60 -12.77
CA ALA A 164 7.68 1.25 -14.03
C ALA A 164 8.83 0.24 -13.85
N ILE A 165 9.72 0.47 -12.87
CA ILE A 165 10.83 -0.46 -12.62
C ILE A 165 10.36 -1.77 -11.97
N GLN A 166 9.39 -1.72 -11.04
CA GLN A 166 8.86 -2.93 -10.39
C GLN A 166 8.05 -3.81 -11.34
N SER A 167 7.34 -3.23 -12.31
CA SER A 167 6.58 -3.99 -13.32
C SER A 167 7.48 -4.72 -14.31
N THR A 168 8.68 -4.20 -14.58
CA THR A 168 9.50 -4.67 -15.70
C THR A 168 10.76 -5.41 -15.26
N ARG A 169 11.43 -4.95 -14.20
CA ARG A 169 12.71 -5.48 -13.71
C ARG A 169 12.73 -5.60 -12.19
N PRO A 170 11.71 -6.22 -11.55
CA PRO A 170 11.61 -6.31 -10.09
C PRO A 170 12.82 -7.04 -9.48
N ARG A 171 13.33 -8.08 -10.15
CA ARG A 171 14.51 -8.83 -9.69
C ARG A 171 15.79 -8.01 -9.77
N THR A 172 15.95 -7.16 -10.79
CA THR A 172 17.11 -6.26 -10.91
C THR A 172 17.12 -5.25 -9.77
N LEU A 173 15.96 -4.63 -9.50
CA LEU A 173 15.80 -3.71 -8.36
C LEU A 173 16.07 -4.41 -7.02
N ALA A 174 15.58 -5.65 -6.86
CA ALA A 174 15.66 -6.40 -5.62
C ALA A 174 17.08 -6.58 -5.09
N TYR A 175 18.09 -6.74 -5.96
CA TYR A 175 19.48 -6.91 -5.50
C TYR A 175 19.97 -5.69 -4.70
N GLY A 176 19.65 -4.48 -5.15
CA GLY A 176 20.05 -3.26 -4.42
C GLY A 176 19.29 -3.10 -3.10
N LEU A 177 17.99 -3.37 -3.11
CA LEU A 177 17.14 -3.23 -1.91
C LEU A 177 17.41 -4.34 -0.88
N ALA A 178 17.81 -5.53 -1.31
CA ALA A 178 18.16 -6.65 -0.43
C ALA A 178 19.61 -6.60 0.08
N ASP A 179 20.50 -5.83 -0.55
CA ASP A 179 21.88 -5.65 -0.09
C ASP A 179 22.06 -4.42 0.81
N SER A 180 21.31 -3.35 0.57
CA SER A 180 21.45 -2.11 1.32
C SER A 180 20.20 -1.81 2.16
N PRO A 181 20.25 -1.92 3.50
CA PRO A 181 19.13 -1.54 4.36
C PRO A 181 18.81 -0.04 4.24
N VAL A 182 19.81 0.80 3.97
CA VAL A 182 19.59 2.23 3.69
C VAL A 182 18.95 2.44 2.33
N GLY A 183 19.29 1.63 1.32
CA GLY A 183 18.59 1.63 0.04
C GLY A 183 17.13 1.21 0.18
N GLN A 184 16.86 0.16 0.98
CA GLN A 184 15.51 -0.27 1.32
C GLN A 184 14.71 0.81 2.05
N LEU A 185 15.34 1.47 3.03
CA LEU A 185 14.75 2.58 3.78
C LEU A 185 14.41 3.76 2.85
N ALA A 186 15.36 4.21 2.04
CA ALA A 186 15.14 5.30 1.09
C ALA A 186 13.97 5.00 0.14
N TRP A 187 13.94 3.78 -0.42
CA TRP A 187 12.91 3.35 -1.37
C TRP A 187 11.50 3.40 -0.78
N ILE A 188 11.34 2.96 0.47
CA ILE A 188 10.04 2.92 1.15
C ILE A 188 9.64 4.29 1.68
N THR A 189 10.58 5.03 2.29
CA THR A 189 10.28 6.30 2.94
C THR A 189 9.93 7.42 1.97
N ASP A 190 10.44 7.35 0.73
CA ASP A 190 9.95 8.18 -0.38
C ASP A 190 8.41 8.13 -0.47
N LYS A 191 7.82 6.93 -0.40
CA LYS A 191 6.37 6.75 -0.49
C LYS A 191 5.64 7.17 0.76
N PHE A 192 6.23 6.98 1.94
CA PHE A 192 5.66 7.56 3.16
C PHE A 192 5.59 9.08 3.09
N ARG A 193 6.63 9.74 2.56
CA ARG A 193 6.62 11.20 2.42
C ARG A 193 5.63 11.67 1.34
N GLU A 194 5.55 11.00 0.20
CA GLU A 194 4.68 11.44 -0.89
C GLU A 194 3.19 11.12 -0.64
N TRP A 195 2.89 10.06 0.09
CA TRP A 195 1.51 9.56 0.24
C TRP A 195 0.87 9.81 1.61
N THR A 196 1.62 10.39 2.55
CA THR A 196 1.02 10.95 3.77
C THR A 196 0.38 12.31 3.50
N HIS A 197 -0.58 12.70 4.35
CA HIS A 197 -1.27 13.98 4.23
C HIS A 197 -1.15 14.76 5.56
N PRO A 198 -0.83 16.07 5.52
CA PRO A 198 -0.55 16.88 4.33
C PRO A 198 0.79 16.53 3.68
N ARG A 199 0.83 16.54 2.33
CA ARG A 199 1.99 16.08 1.53
C ARG A 199 3.29 16.78 1.93
N ASN A 200 3.26 18.06 2.27
CA ASN A 200 4.45 18.85 2.60
C ASN A 200 5.05 18.57 4.00
N ALA A 201 4.35 17.83 4.87
CA ALA A 201 4.90 17.47 6.18
C ALA A 201 5.93 16.34 6.05
N LEU A 202 6.82 16.22 7.04
CA LEU A 202 7.74 15.09 7.10
C LEU A 202 6.98 13.83 7.52
N PRO A 203 7.28 12.66 6.92
CA PRO A 203 6.51 11.45 7.20
C PRO A 203 6.58 11.04 8.66
N ASP A 204 7.70 11.32 9.34
CA ASP A 204 7.91 11.01 10.75
C ASP A 204 7.18 11.93 11.73
N THR A 205 6.59 13.02 11.23
CA THR A 205 5.68 13.88 12.01
C THR A 205 4.23 13.43 11.95
N ILE A 206 3.89 12.57 10.98
CA ILE A 206 2.54 12.01 10.77
C ILE A 206 2.49 10.57 11.30
N ILE A 207 3.47 9.76 10.92
CA ILE A 207 3.59 8.36 11.33
C ILE A 207 4.85 8.24 12.17
N ASP A 208 4.70 7.73 13.39
CA ASP A 208 5.81 7.52 14.32
C ASP A 208 7.02 6.79 13.68
N ARG A 209 8.23 7.23 14.02
CA ARG A 209 9.48 6.71 13.44
C ARG A 209 9.66 5.22 13.68
N ASP A 210 9.26 4.70 14.83
CA ASP A 210 9.37 3.27 15.10
C ASP A 210 8.40 2.48 14.23
N ARG A 211 7.22 3.01 13.92
CA ARG A 211 6.30 2.37 12.96
C ARG A 211 6.86 2.36 11.54
N LEU A 212 7.45 3.48 11.09
CA LEU A 212 8.11 3.57 9.79
C LEU A 212 9.28 2.58 9.67
N LEU A 213 10.17 2.57 10.66
CA LEU A 213 11.32 1.67 10.69
C LEU A 213 10.89 0.22 10.87
N THR A 214 9.82 -0.06 11.61
CA THR A 214 9.26 -1.41 11.71
C THR A 214 8.81 -1.88 10.33
N ASN A 215 8.04 -1.09 9.59
CA ASN A 215 7.64 -1.46 8.23
C ASN A 215 8.84 -1.80 7.35
N VAL A 216 9.86 -0.94 7.32
CA VAL A 216 11.09 -1.14 6.53
C VAL A 216 11.87 -2.37 6.99
N LEU A 217 11.97 -2.58 8.31
CA LEU A 217 12.65 -3.71 8.90
C LEU A 217 12.00 -5.03 8.49
N LEU A 218 10.66 -5.07 8.39
CA LEU A 218 9.95 -6.27 7.94
C LEU A 218 10.36 -6.64 6.50
N TYR A 219 10.41 -5.66 5.60
CA TYR A 219 10.87 -5.87 4.22
C TYR A 219 12.32 -6.37 4.16
N TRP A 220 13.20 -5.76 4.95
CA TRP A 220 14.62 -6.10 4.99
C TRP A 220 14.85 -7.52 5.53
N LEU A 221 14.32 -7.85 6.71
CA LEU A 221 14.59 -9.13 7.38
C LEU A 221 14.05 -10.34 6.61
N THR A 222 13.02 -10.14 5.79
CA THR A 222 12.46 -11.20 4.93
C THR A 222 12.96 -11.18 3.50
N GLY A 223 13.75 -10.18 3.11
CA GLY A 223 14.20 -10.02 1.73
C GLY A 223 13.04 -9.92 0.74
N THR A 224 11.93 -9.29 1.14
CA THR A 224 10.66 -9.34 0.39
C THR A 224 10.46 -8.22 -0.62
N ALA A 225 11.40 -7.29 -0.75
CA ALA A 225 11.33 -6.20 -1.74
C ALA A 225 11.07 -6.72 -3.16
N GLY A 226 11.85 -7.73 -3.59
CA GLY A 226 11.73 -8.30 -4.92
C GLY A 226 10.44 -9.10 -5.12
N SER A 227 10.03 -9.89 -4.12
CA SER A 227 8.80 -10.69 -4.20
C SER A 227 7.55 -9.80 -4.15
N ALA A 228 7.54 -8.75 -3.32
CA ALA A 228 6.46 -7.78 -3.26
C ALA A 228 6.33 -7.01 -4.58
N ALA A 229 7.44 -6.52 -5.14
CA ALA A 229 7.47 -5.88 -6.45
C ALA A 229 6.95 -6.83 -7.56
N TYR A 230 7.38 -8.10 -7.51
CA TYR A 230 6.94 -9.11 -8.48
C TYR A 230 5.44 -9.36 -8.40
N VAL A 231 4.90 -9.64 -7.20
CA VAL A 231 3.47 -9.93 -6.98
C VAL A 231 2.60 -8.70 -7.26
N GLY A 232 3.03 -7.52 -6.83
CA GLY A 232 2.24 -6.29 -6.97
C GLY A 232 2.16 -5.75 -8.41
N TYR A 233 3.22 -5.90 -9.21
CA TYR A 233 3.35 -5.14 -10.46
C TYR A 233 3.81 -5.93 -11.67
N ALA A 234 4.66 -6.95 -11.50
CA ALA A 234 5.26 -7.67 -12.63
C ALA A 234 4.49 -8.92 -13.06
N GLN A 235 3.37 -9.21 -12.40
CA GLN A 235 2.51 -10.31 -12.80
C GLN A 235 1.55 -9.87 -13.91
N GLY A 236 1.31 -10.76 -14.86
CA GLY A 236 0.26 -10.54 -15.85
C GLY A 236 -1.12 -10.54 -15.18
N GLY A 237 -2.02 -9.69 -15.68
CA GLY A 237 -3.43 -9.65 -15.31
C GLY A 237 -4.32 -9.69 -16.56
N ALA A 238 -5.59 -10.04 -16.37
CA ALA A 238 -6.58 -9.89 -17.43
C ALA A 238 -6.74 -8.41 -17.76
N TRP A 239 -6.69 -8.07 -19.06
CA TRP A 239 -6.96 -6.74 -19.56
C TRP A 239 -8.47 -6.58 -19.79
N GLY A 240 -9.06 -5.50 -19.28
CA GLY A 240 -10.47 -5.15 -19.52
C GLY A 240 -11.30 -4.96 -18.25
N PRO A 241 -12.56 -4.53 -18.41
CA PRO A 241 -13.46 -4.32 -17.29
C PRO A 241 -13.74 -5.64 -16.57
N LEU A 242 -13.69 -5.60 -15.24
CA LEU A 242 -14.03 -6.74 -14.39
C LEU A 242 -15.53 -6.72 -14.09
N PRO A 243 -16.22 -7.88 -14.13
CA PRO A 243 -17.65 -7.93 -13.85
C PRO A 243 -17.94 -7.49 -12.41
N ASN A 244 -19.04 -6.77 -12.20
CA ASN A 244 -19.51 -6.46 -10.86
C ASN A 244 -19.94 -7.77 -10.14
N SER A 245 -19.50 -7.96 -8.90
CA SER A 245 -19.85 -9.13 -8.08
C SER A 245 -21.27 -9.09 -7.51
N GLY A 246 -21.93 -7.92 -7.49
CA GLY A 246 -23.22 -7.71 -6.84
C GLY A 246 -23.12 -7.52 -5.31
N VAL A 247 -21.97 -7.85 -4.71
CA VAL A 247 -21.72 -7.72 -3.26
C VAL A 247 -21.71 -6.23 -2.86
N PRO A 248 -22.38 -5.84 -1.76
CA PRO A 248 -22.32 -4.46 -1.25
C PRO A 248 -20.89 -3.98 -1.04
N THR A 249 -20.56 -2.82 -1.61
CA THR A 249 -19.24 -2.19 -1.51
C THR A 249 -19.35 -0.86 -0.77
N GLY A 250 -18.50 -0.68 0.23
CA GLY A 250 -18.26 0.58 0.92
C GLY A 250 -16.90 1.15 0.56
N ALA A 251 -16.80 2.47 0.45
CA ALA A 251 -15.55 3.16 0.19
C ALA A 251 -15.41 4.41 1.06
N ILE A 252 -14.21 4.62 1.59
CA ILE A 252 -13.78 5.88 2.19
C ILE A 252 -12.61 6.44 1.38
N VAL A 253 -12.69 7.72 1.02
CA VAL A 253 -11.69 8.43 0.20
C VAL A 253 -11.07 9.52 1.07
N PHE A 254 -9.83 9.30 1.50
CA PHE A 254 -9.08 10.27 2.30
C PHE A 254 -8.54 11.42 1.43
N ALA A 255 -8.04 12.48 2.06
CA ALA A 255 -7.61 13.68 1.33
C ALA A 255 -6.56 13.44 0.24
N HIS A 256 -5.64 12.49 0.47
CA HIS A 256 -4.65 12.11 -0.54
C HIS A 256 -5.21 11.21 -1.64
N ASP A 257 -6.32 10.51 -1.39
CA ASP A 257 -6.87 9.54 -2.31
C ASP A 257 -7.53 10.22 -3.54
N VAL A 258 -7.61 9.46 -4.62
CA VAL A 258 -8.07 9.92 -5.95
C VAL A 258 -9.26 9.13 -6.49
N GLY A 259 -9.86 8.28 -5.67
CA GLY A 259 -11.05 7.52 -6.03
C GLY A 259 -12.23 8.45 -6.35
N ILE A 260 -12.83 8.25 -7.52
CA ILE A 260 -14.03 8.97 -7.95
C ILE A 260 -15.18 7.97 -8.08
N ARG A 261 -16.29 8.26 -7.41
CA ARG A 261 -17.44 7.36 -7.29
C ARG A 261 -17.97 6.87 -8.62
N ARG A 262 -18.13 7.77 -9.60
CA ARG A 262 -18.75 7.43 -10.89
C ARG A 262 -17.98 6.38 -11.69
N TYR A 263 -16.65 6.34 -11.57
CA TYR A 263 -15.83 5.29 -12.20
C TYR A 263 -15.86 4.01 -11.37
N ALA A 264 -15.82 4.12 -10.05
CA ALA A 264 -15.87 2.98 -9.14
C ALA A 264 -17.19 2.17 -9.28
N GLU A 265 -18.32 2.84 -9.50
CA GLU A 265 -19.65 2.22 -9.69
C GLU A 265 -19.74 1.34 -10.95
N THR A 266 -18.88 1.54 -11.95
CA THR A 266 -18.89 0.73 -13.18
C THR A 266 -18.54 -0.74 -12.93
N ALA A 267 -17.83 -1.03 -11.83
CA ALA A 267 -17.33 -2.36 -11.50
C ALA A 267 -17.78 -2.88 -10.13
N ASN A 268 -18.57 -2.10 -9.36
CA ASN A 268 -18.90 -2.39 -7.97
C ASN A 268 -20.32 -1.92 -7.59
N THR A 269 -20.99 -2.64 -6.68
CA THR A 269 -22.27 -2.25 -6.09
C THR A 269 -22.05 -1.32 -4.89
N ILE A 270 -21.83 -0.04 -5.16
CA ILE A 270 -21.52 0.94 -4.09
C ILE A 270 -22.79 1.25 -3.27
N THR A 271 -22.73 0.97 -1.98
CA THR A 271 -23.81 1.20 -1.01
C THR A 271 -23.41 2.18 0.11
N HIS A 272 -22.11 2.45 0.25
CA HIS A 272 -21.53 3.39 1.21
C HIS A 272 -20.36 4.13 0.56
N TRP A 273 -20.34 5.46 0.63
CA TRP A 273 -19.26 6.28 0.08
C TRP A 273 -19.06 7.51 0.96
N VAL A 274 -17.83 7.71 1.42
CA VAL A 274 -17.46 8.83 2.30
C VAL A 274 -16.20 9.50 1.77
N ASP A 275 -16.26 10.81 1.57
CA ASP A 275 -15.10 11.66 1.27
C ASP A 275 -14.64 12.36 2.55
N VAL A 276 -13.32 12.37 2.79
CA VAL A 276 -12.69 12.96 3.98
C VAL A 276 -11.61 13.96 3.56
N ASP A 277 -11.57 15.10 4.24
CA ASP A 277 -10.66 16.22 3.99
C ASP A 277 -9.30 16.13 4.71
N ARG A 278 -9.03 14.99 5.37
CA ARG A 278 -7.76 14.67 6.03
C ARG A 278 -7.34 13.23 5.75
N GLY A 279 -6.15 12.85 6.22
CA GLY A 279 -5.60 11.51 6.08
C GLY A 279 -4.97 11.25 4.70
N GLY A 280 -3.94 10.40 4.72
CA GLY A 280 -3.21 9.97 3.53
C GLY A 280 -3.56 8.55 3.09
N HIS A 281 -2.75 8.02 2.17
CA HIS A 281 -2.87 6.65 1.67
C HIS A 281 -2.79 5.58 2.78
N PHE A 282 -1.97 5.82 3.81
CA PHE A 282 -1.77 4.92 4.94
C PHE A 282 -2.84 5.09 6.03
N ALA A 283 -4.11 4.96 5.64
CA ALA A 283 -5.27 5.23 6.50
C ALA A 283 -5.21 4.55 7.88
N ALA A 284 -4.83 3.27 7.93
CA ALA A 284 -4.74 2.53 9.20
C ALA A 284 -3.59 2.99 10.12
N LEU A 285 -2.56 3.65 9.57
CA LEU A 285 -1.44 4.17 10.35
C LEU A 285 -1.65 5.64 10.77
N ALA A 286 -2.25 6.43 9.87
CA ALA A 286 -2.42 7.88 10.05
C ALA A 286 -3.77 8.25 10.71
N GLU A 287 -4.84 7.55 10.37
CA GLU A 287 -6.22 7.86 10.81
C GLU A 287 -6.97 6.58 11.30
N PRO A 288 -6.39 5.79 12.23
CA PRO A 288 -6.94 4.47 12.59
C PRO A 288 -8.37 4.54 13.16
N GLU A 289 -8.68 5.52 14.00
CA GLU A 289 -10.01 5.65 14.59
C GLU A 289 -11.06 5.97 13.54
N LEU A 290 -10.74 6.84 12.58
CA LEU A 290 -11.64 7.22 11.50
C LEU A 290 -11.92 6.02 10.59
N LEU A 291 -10.87 5.32 10.16
CA LEU A 291 -11.01 4.11 9.34
C LEU A 291 -11.86 3.04 10.07
N VAL A 292 -11.59 2.78 11.34
CA VAL A 292 -12.34 1.79 12.14
C VAL A 292 -13.81 2.19 12.30
N CYS A 293 -14.11 3.46 12.54
CA CYS A 293 -15.47 3.96 12.65
C CYS A 293 -16.24 3.75 11.34
N ASP A 294 -15.64 4.09 10.20
CA ASP A 294 -16.27 3.96 8.89
C ASP A 294 -16.51 2.48 8.49
N ILE A 295 -15.52 1.62 8.73
CA ILE A 295 -15.67 0.15 8.56
C ILE A 295 -16.85 -0.36 9.38
N ARG A 296 -16.96 0.06 10.64
CA ARG A 296 -18.04 -0.35 11.53
C ARG A 296 -19.39 0.17 11.05
N GLU A 297 -19.46 1.40 10.58
CA GLU A 297 -20.68 1.99 10.03
C GLU A 297 -21.19 1.20 8.85
N PHE A 298 -20.33 0.97 7.84
CA PHE A 298 -20.65 0.18 6.67
C PHE A 298 -21.17 -1.22 7.04
N PHE A 299 -20.38 -2.00 7.78
CA PHE A 299 -20.76 -3.38 8.11
C PHE A 299 -21.95 -3.48 9.07
N ARG A 300 -22.33 -2.42 9.79
CA ARG A 300 -23.53 -2.42 10.64
C ARG A 300 -24.82 -2.43 9.81
N THR A 301 -24.76 -1.97 8.55
CA THR A 301 -25.89 -2.02 7.60
C THR A 301 -26.09 -3.38 6.93
N LEU A 302 -25.10 -4.28 7.04
CA LEU A 302 -25.04 -5.58 6.36
C LEU A 302 -25.26 -6.78 7.29
N ARG A 303 -25.55 -6.51 8.56
CA ARG A 303 -25.75 -7.51 9.62
C ARG A 303 -27.21 -7.78 9.89
#